data_AF-A0A511J7Y7-F1
#
_entry.id   AF-A0A511J7Y7-F1
#
_cell.length_a   1.000
_cell.length_b   1.000
_cell.length_c   1.000
_cell.angle_alpha   90.00
_cell.angle_beta   90.00
_cell.angle_gamma   90.00
#
_symmetry.space_group_name_H-M   'P 1'
#
loop_
_entity.id
_entity.type
_entity.pdbx_description
1 polymer ?
#
loop_
_entity_poly.entity_id
_entity_poly.type
_entity_poly.pdbx_seq_one_letter_code
_entity_poly.pdbx_strand_id
1 'polypeptide(L)'
;MADEFAVDTADLRTDAETWRGWQERLAAVGTAVPLVGTHLDQLAFSTLPGAQDVAAAYARYSSSLAGQIEDGSTAMGDIAQKLTTVAGIYEDAEQSIVDSMKA
;
A
#
# COMPACT_ATOMS: atom_id res chain seq x y z
N MET A 1 -8.42 16.22 35.39
CA MET A 1 -9.17 15.81 34.18
C MET A 1 -8.54 16.50 32.97
N ALA A 2 -7.39 16.01 32.49
CA ALA A 2 -6.71 16.55 31.31
C ALA A 2 -6.01 15.48 30.46
N ASP A 3 -6.14 14.20 30.82
CA ASP A 3 -5.32 13.11 30.26
C ASP A 3 -6.10 12.21 29.28
N GLU A 4 -7.38 12.50 29.04
CA GLU A 4 -8.25 11.69 28.17
C GLU A 4 -8.24 12.19 26.70
N PHE A 5 -7.53 13.28 26.41
CA PHE A 5 -7.48 13.92 25.09
C PHE A 5 -6.08 14.03 24.48
N ALA A 6 -5.03 13.57 25.17
CA ALA A 6 -3.69 13.53 24.60
C ALA A 6 -3.62 12.39 23.58
N VAL A 7 -3.78 12.71 22.30
CA VAL A 7 -3.56 11.75 21.23
C VAL A 7 -2.06 11.52 21.09
N ASP A 8 -1.62 10.28 21.23
CA ASP A 8 -0.23 9.92 21.01
C ASP A 8 0.08 9.98 19.51
N THR A 9 0.65 11.10 19.08
CA THR A 9 1.02 11.31 17.67
C THR A 9 2.21 10.46 17.25
N ALA A 10 2.99 9.94 18.21
CA ALA A 10 4.06 8.98 17.94
C ALA A 10 3.48 7.59 17.60
N ASP A 11 2.38 7.18 18.24
CA ASP A 11 1.66 5.96 17.87
C ASP A 11 1.09 6.05 16.44
N LEU A 12 0.49 7.19 16.08
CA LEU A 12 -0.02 7.41 14.72
C LEU A 12 1.09 7.35 13.66
N ARG A 13 2.29 7.87 13.97
CA ARG A 13 3.45 7.79 13.08
C ARG A 13 4.00 6.37 12.97
N THR A 14 4.06 5.65 14.10
CA THR A 14 4.50 4.25 14.12
C THR A 14 3.56 3.36 13.30
N ASP A 15 2.24 3.60 13.40
CA ASP A 15 1.26 2.91 12.56
C ASP A 15 1.45 3.28 11.08
N ALA A 16 1.66 4.57 10.76
CA ALA A 16 1.94 5.00 9.39
C ALA A 16 3.18 4.31 8.79
N GLU A 17 4.25 4.13 9.56
CA GLU A 17 5.44 3.38 9.14
C GLU A 17 5.13 1.90 8.88
N THR A 18 4.27 1.29 9.69
CA THR A 18 3.81 -0.09 9.48
C THR A 18 3.11 -0.23 8.13
N TRP A 19 2.21 0.69 7.80
CA TRP A 19 1.51 0.69 6.51
C TRP A 19 2.45 0.96 5.32
N ARG A 20 3.43 1.85 5.46
CA ARG A 20 4.49 2.02 4.44
C ARG A 20 5.30 0.74 4.23
N GLY A 21 5.65 0.05 5.31
CA GLY A 21 6.32 -1.24 5.21
C GLY A 21 5.50 -2.28 4.44
N TRP A 22 4.17 -2.27 4.59
CA TRP A 22 3.28 -3.13 3.80
C TRP A 22 3.15 -2.70 2.34
N GLN A 23 3.08 -1.39 2.06
CA GLN A 23 3.13 -0.84 0.70
C GLN A 23 4.39 -1.33 -0.03
N GLU A 24 5.57 -1.17 0.59
CA GLU A 24 6.84 -1.59 0.01
C GLU A 24 6.90 -3.10 -0.25
N ARG A 25 6.40 -3.91 0.71
CA ARG A 25 6.31 -5.37 0.54
C ARG A 25 5.39 -5.76 -0.61
N LEU A 26 4.22 -5.13 -0.73
CA LEU A 26 3.29 -5.39 -1.83
C LEU A 26 3.90 -5.00 -3.17
N ALA A 27 4.54 -3.82 -3.26
CA ALA A 27 5.24 -3.39 -4.46
C ALA A 27 6.34 -4.39 -4.88
N ALA A 28 7.13 -4.88 -3.91
CA ALA A 28 8.14 -5.91 -4.16
C ALA A 28 7.52 -7.21 -4.69
N VAL A 29 6.41 -7.69 -4.09
CA VAL A 29 5.68 -8.87 -4.58
C VAL A 29 5.12 -8.64 -5.99
N GLY A 30 4.64 -7.44 -6.30
CA GLY A 30 4.11 -7.08 -7.62
C GLY A 30 5.15 -7.23 -8.73
N THR A 31 6.40 -6.80 -8.47
CA THR A 31 7.51 -6.98 -9.42
C THR A 31 7.90 -8.45 -9.67
N ALA A 32 7.52 -9.36 -8.77
CA ALA A 32 7.78 -10.79 -8.91
C ALA A 32 6.69 -11.52 -9.71
N VAL A 33 5.55 -10.88 -10.03
CA VAL A 33 4.47 -11.51 -10.83
C VAL A 33 4.90 -11.60 -12.30
N PRO A 34 5.10 -12.80 -12.86
CA PRO A 34 5.51 -12.92 -14.26
C PRO A 34 4.32 -12.61 -15.15
N LEU A 35 4.49 -11.63 -16.03
CA LEU A 35 3.49 -11.28 -17.04
C LEU A 35 3.88 -11.86 -18.39
N VAL A 36 2.89 -12.41 -19.11
CA VAL A 36 3.09 -12.93 -20.48
C VAL A 36 3.48 -11.79 -21.41
N GLY A 37 4.47 -12.01 -22.27
CA GLY A 37 4.98 -11.01 -23.22
C GLY A 37 6.00 -10.03 -22.65
N THR A 38 6.20 -10.00 -21.33
CA THR A 38 7.26 -9.22 -20.68
C THR A 38 8.29 -10.12 -19.98
N HIS A 39 7.82 -11.05 -19.15
CA HIS A 39 8.67 -11.94 -18.36
C HIS A 39 8.60 -13.38 -18.87
N LEU A 40 7.44 -13.79 -19.37
CA LEU A 40 7.22 -15.11 -19.96
C LEU A 40 7.03 -15.00 -21.46
N ASP A 41 7.81 -15.78 -22.21
CA ASP A 41 7.58 -15.97 -23.64
C ASP A 41 6.22 -16.67 -23.84
N GLN A 42 5.42 -16.16 -24.77
CA GLN A 42 4.16 -16.79 -25.13
C GLN A 42 4.36 -18.21 -25.68
N LEU A 43 5.53 -18.49 -26.27
CA LEU A 43 5.93 -19.83 -26.75
C LEU A 43 6.36 -20.78 -25.62
N ALA A 44 6.50 -20.28 -24.38
CA ALA A 44 6.72 -21.15 -23.22
C ALA A 44 5.47 -21.98 -22.86
N PHE A 45 4.31 -21.61 -23.41
CA PHE A 45 3.06 -22.35 -23.26
C PHE A 45 2.90 -23.37 -24.39
N SER A 46 2.28 -24.51 -24.07
CA SER A 46 2.03 -25.58 -25.05
C SER A 46 1.20 -25.07 -26.22
N THR A 47 1.65 -25.36 -27.45
CA THR A 47 0.97 -25.03 -28.70
C THR A 47 0.06 -26.14 -29.20
N LEU A 48 -0.10 -27.22 -28.41
CA LEU A 48 -0.99 -28.31 -28.75
C LEU A 48 -2.45 -27.83 -28.79
N PRO A 49 -3.26 -28.33 -29.73
CA PRO A 49 -4.68 -27.99 -29.79
C PRO A 49 -5.38 -28.24 -28.45
N GLY A 50 -6.03 -27.20 -27.91
CA GLY A 50 -6.70 -27.23 -26.61
C GLY A 50 -5.85 -26.71 -25.44
N ALA A 51 -4.55 -26.51 -25.63
CA ALA A 51 -3.67 -25.88 -24.64
C ALA A 51 -3.55 -24.35 -24.82
N GLN A 52 -4.05 -23.79 -25.93
CA GLN A 52 -4.08 -22.34 -26.16
C GLN A 52 -4.83 -21.55 -25.07
N ASP A 53 -5.82 -22.16 -24.43
CA ASP A 53 -6.59 -21.53 -23.34
C ASP A 53 -5.75 -21.37 -22.06
N VAL A 54 -4.67 -22.14 -21.91
CA VAL A 54 -3.79 -22.08 -20.73
C VAL A 54 -3.01 -20.77 -20.71
N ALA A 55 -2.43 -20.37 -21.85
CA ALA A 55 -1.71 -19.11 -21.97
C ALA A 55 -2.64 -17.91 -21.73
N ALA A 56 -3.82 -17.94 -22.33
CA ALA A 56 -4.84 -16.90 -22.16
C ALA A 56 -5.33 -16.81 -20.70
N ALA A 57 -5.60 -17.96 -20.06
CA ALA A 57 -5.99 -18.01 -18.66
C ALA A 57 -4.89 -17.46 -17.75
N TYR A 58 -3.65 -17.91 -17.94
CA TYR A 58 -2.51 -17.40 -17.18
C TYR A 58 -2.33 -15.90 -17.35
N ALA A 59 -2.37 -15.38 -18.58
CA ALA A 59 -2.24 -13.95 -18.85
C ALA A 59 -3.33 -13.14 -18.14
N ARG A 60 -4.58 -13.63 -18.16
CA ARG A 60 -5.70 -12.99 -17.45
C ARG A 60 -5.48 -12.96 -15.95
N TYR A 61 -5.09 -14.08 -15.34
CA TYR A 61 -4.91 -14.15 -13.88
C TYR A 61 -3.69 -13.37 -13.41
N SER A 62 -2.56 -13.47 -14.11
CA SER A 62 -1.33 -12.74 -13.77
C SER A 62 -1.52 -11.22 -13.89
N SER A 63 -2.20 -10.75 -14.94
CA SER A 63 -2.55 -9.33 -15.09
C SER A 63 -3.53 -8.85 -14.00
N SER A 64 -4.56 -9.64 -13.69
CA SER A 64 -5.49 -9.29 -12.61
C SER A 64 -4.82 -9.27 -11.24
N LEU A 65 -3.91 -10.20 -10.96
CA LEU A 65 -3.14 -10.23 -9.73
C LEU A 65 -2.20 -9.03 -9.62
N ALA A 66 -1.50 -8.67 -10.70
CA ALA A 66 -0.64 -7.49 -10.73
C ALA A 66 -1.44 -6.21 -10.43
N GLY A 67 -2.62 -6.04 -11.04
CA GLY A 67 -3.51 -4.91 -10.75
C GLY A 67 -3.98 -4.88 -9.29
N GLN A 68 -4.39 -6.02 -8.73
CA GLN A 68 -4.80 -6.09 -7.31
C GLN A 68 -3.66 -5.76 -6.34
N ILE A 69 -2.42 -6.13 -6.69
CA ILE A 69 -1.24 -5.78 -5.88
C ILE A 69 -0.96 -4.28 -5.96
N GLU A 70 -1.05 -3.67 -7.14
CA GLU A 70 -0.89 -2.24 -7.34
C GLU A 70 -1.94 -1.43 -6.57
N ASP A 71 -3.22 -1.81 -6.69
CA ASP A 71 -4.33 -1.21 -5.95
C ASP A 71 -4.12 -1.32 -4.44
N GLY A 72 -3.73 -2.51 -3.96
CA GLY A 72 -3.43 -2.76 -2.56
C GLY A 72 -2.25 -1.93 -2.06
N SER A 73 -1.16 -1.86 -2.81
CA SER A 73 0.01 -1.03 -2.50
C SER A 73 -0.36 0.45 -2.37
N THR A 74 -1.17 0.96 -3.31
CA THR A 74 -1.66 2.35 -3.28
C THR A 74 -2.49 2.61 -2.03
N ALA A 75 -3.44 1.71 -1.71
CA ALA A 75 -4.29 1.85 -0.53
C ALA A 75 -3.47 1.88 0.78
N MET A 76 -2.41 1.07 0.90
CA MET A 76 -1.53 1.11 2.08
C MET A 76 -0.78 2.45 2.20
N GLY A 77 -0.32 3.00 1.07
CA GLY A 77 0.29 4.34 1.03
C GLY A 77 -0.68 5.44 1.48
N ASP A 78 -1.92 5.38 1.01
CA ASP A 78 -2.98 6.34 1.37
C ASP A 78 -3.31 6.28 2.88
N ILE A 79 -3.36 5.07 3.45
CA ILE A 79 -3.56 4.89 4.90
C ILE A 79 -2.42 5.54 5.68
N ALA A 80 -1.16 5.26 5.30
CA ALA A 80 0.00 5.86 5.95
C ALA A 80 0.02 7.39 5.86
N GLN A 81 -0.35 7.94 4.70
CA GLN A 81 -0.47 9.38 4.50
C GLN A 81 -1.54 9.99 5.39
N LYS A 82 -2.71 9.34 5.50
CA LYS A 82 -3.80 9.80 6.34
C LYS A 82 -3.40 9.83 7.81
N LEU A 83 -2.75 8.78 8.32
CA LEU A 83 -2.25 8.73 9.69
C LEU A 83 -1.21 9.82 9.97
N THR A 84 -0.27 10.02 9.05
CA THR A 84 0.73 11.11 9.15
C THR A 84 0.06 12.49 9.18
N THR A 85 -0.98 12.69 8.35
CA THR A 85 -1.73 13.94 8.28
C THR A 85 -2.48 14.21 9.59
N VAL A 86 -3.15 13.19 10.13
CA VAL A 86 -3.87 13.30 11.41
C VAL A 86 -2.91 13.59 12.57
N ALA A 87 -1.74 12.93 12.60
CA ALA A 87 -0.70 13.22 13.60
C ALA A 87 -0.29 14.70 13.57
N GLY A 88 -0.04 15.26 12.37
CA GLY A 88 0.29 16.69 12.23
C GLY A 88 -0.82 17.64 12.70
N ILE A 89 -2.09 17.32 12.42
CA ILE A 89 -3.23 18.11 12.90
C ILE A 89 -3.28 18.16 14.43
N TYR A 90 -3.01 17.04 15.11
CA TYR A 90 -2.99 17.01 16.58
C TYR A 90 -1.82 17.80 17.16
N GLU A 91 -0.63 17.73 16.56
CA GLU A 91 0.53 18.50 17.00
C GLU A 91 0.30 20.01 16.84
N ASP A 92 -0.26 20.44 15.71
CA ASP A 92 -0.60 21.84 15.48
C ASP A 92 -1.65 22.35 16.49
N ALA A 93 -2.63 21.51 16.83
CA ALA A 93 -3.65 21.83 17.82
C ALA A 93 -3.06 21.95 19.23
N GLU A 94 -2.19 21.01 19.63
CA GLU A 94 -1.51 21.05 20.93
C GLU A 94 -0.61 22.29 21.06
N GLN A 95 0.17 22.60 20.01
CA GLN A 95 1.04 23.76 19.98
C GLN A 95 0.24 25.07 20.12
N SER A 96 -0.90 25.19 19.42
CA SER A 96 -1.80 26.35 19.52
C SER A 96 -2.34 26.55 20.95
N ILE A 97 -2.70 25.46 21.64
CA ILE A 97 -3.13 25.53 23.04
C ILE A 97 -1.99 26.00 23.93
N VAL A 98 -0.80 25.41 23.78
CA VAL A 98 0.40 25.80 24.56
C VAL A 98 0.73 27.28 24.39
N ASP A 99 0.66 27.80 23.16
CA ASP A 99 0.95 29.20 22.87
C ASP A 99 -0.12 30.13 23.45
N SER A 100 -1.39 29.73 23.43
CA SER A 100 -2.48 30.49 24.05
C SER A 100 -2.38 30.59 25.58
N MET A 101 -1.77 29.59 26.24
CA MET A 101 -1.58 29.57 27.69
C MET A 101 -0.37 30.38 28.16
N LYS A 102 0.56 30.71 27.24
CA LYS A 102 1.75 31.54 27.51
C LYS A 102 1.51 33.04 27.29
N ALA A 103 0.46 33.40 26.56
CA ALA A 103 0.04 34.77 26.27
C ALA A 103 -0.78 35.39 27.42
#